data_AF-A0A3B8L2E7-F1
#
_entry.id   AF-A0A3B8L2E7-F1
#
_cell.length_a   1.000
_cell.length_b   1.000
_cell.length_c   1.000
_cell.angle_alpha   90.00
_cell.angle_beta   90.00
_cell.angle_gamma   90.00
#
_symmetry.space_group_name_H-M   'P 1'
#
loop_
_entity.id
_entity.type
_entity.pdbx_description
1 polymer ?
#
loop_
_entity_poly.entity_id
_entity_poly.type
_entity_poly.pdbx_seq_one_letter_code
_entity_poly.pdbx_strand_id
1 'polypeptide(L)'
;MHKSIACAMLLTVTGTNWLPQARAAEPVDGYAAEVSRDKPTAWWRFDSPRAPFTSRGTEGLPATPTQSVQLGAAGPRPRFYPLFAPTNRSVGLSGSDHLVVADPGNNSPLDFTNGDAITLEAWVQLNRITSDQNIYVIGKGRTNNRGQKPENQNWALRLSGRQGTARISFLFRNAGNRASVRGDYHRWIASSGFQPGQAWHHIAVSYVFGKPDSLRGYLDGEPVAGTWDLGGKTTEPPVVDNDEV
;
A
#
# COMPACT_ATOMS: atom_id res chain seq x y z
N MET A 1 15.53 68.61 -23.45
CA MET A 1 16.86 68.26 -22.91
C MET A 1 16.80 66.82 -22.44
N HIS A 2 17.68 65.88 -22.71
CA HIS A 2 18.73 65.66 -23.70
C HIS A 2 18.84 64.13 -23.86
N LYS A 3 19.19 63.66 -25.06
CA LYS A 3 19.62 62.29 -25.36
C LYS A 3 20.97 61.99 -24.66
N SER A 4 21.27 60.72 -24.36
CA SER A 4 22.56 59.99 -24.58
C SER A 4 22.56 58.67 -23.79
N ILE A 5 22.72 57.47 -24.39
CA ILE A 5 23.88 56.79 -25.03
C ILE A 5 24.69 55.92 -24.04
N ALA A 6 24.97 54.71 -24.54
CA ALA A 6 25.46 53.47 -23.93
C ALA A 6 26.82 53.52 -23.21
N CYS A 7 27.07 52.49 -22.39
CA CYS A 7 28.40 51.89 -22.32
C CYS A 7 28.27 50.38 -22.05
N ALA A 8 28.64 49.58 -23.05
CA ALA A 8 28.86 48.15 -22.90
C ALA A 8 30.29 47.95 -22.39
N MET A 9 30.44 47.27 -21.25
CA MET A 9 31.72 46.70 -20.86
C MET A 9 31.68 45.20 -21.10
N LEU A 10 32.44 44.77 -22.10
CA LEU A 10 32.83 43.38 -22.31
C LEU A 10 33.93 43.08 -21.28
N LEU A 11 33.63 42.27 -20.27
CA LEU A 11 34.65 41.66 -19.43
C LEU A 11 34.90 40.24 -19.94
N THR A 12 36.03 40.04 -20.63
CA THR A 12 36.58 38.71 -20.88
C THR A 12 37.29 38.23 -19.61
N VAL A 13 36.62 37.39 -18.83
CA VAL A 13 37.28 36.58 -17.81
C VAL A 13 37.74 35.28 -18.47
N THR A 14 39.04 35.16 -18.68
CA THR A 14 39.71 33.87 -18.92
C THR A 14 39.67 33.07 -17.61
N GLY A 15 38.60 32.30 -17.44
CA GLY A 15 38.42 31.38 -16.33
C GLY A 15 38.26 29.96 -16.86
N THR A 16 39.09 29.06 -16.35
CA THR A 16 39.02 27.60 -16.48
C THR A 16 37.59 27.06 -16.72
N ASN A 17 37.41 26.34 -17.83
CA ASN A 17 36.20 25.56 -18.13
C ASN A 17 36.02 24.44 -17.09
N TRP A 18 35.52 24.77 -15.89
CA TRP A 18 34.70 23.85 -15.14
C TRP A 18 33.27 24.05 -15.63
N LEU A 19 32.90 23.28 -16.65
CA LEU A 19 31.48 23.01 -16.87
C LEU A 19 31.00 22.33 -15.58
N PRO A 20 30.01 22.90 -14.85
CA PRO A 20 29.34 22.11 -13.83
C PRO A 20 28.80 20.89 -14.57
N GLN A 21 29.33 19.71 -14.20
CA GLN A 21 28.77 18.46 -14.67
C GLN A 21 27.30 18.52 -14.26
N ALA A 22 26.40 18.65 -15.24
CA ALA A 22 24.98 18.62 -14.98
C ALA A 22 24.77 17.34 -14.18
N ARG A 23 24.46 17.48 -12.90
CA ARG A 23 24.08 16.35 -12.07
C ARG A 23 22.96 15.70 -12.86
N ALA A 24 23.20 14.49 -13.36
CA ALA A 24 22.14 13.72 -13.98
C ALA A 24 20.97 13.81 -13.02
N ALA A 25 19.84 14.36 -13.48
CA ALA A 25 18.65 14.43 -12.66
C ALA A 25 18.47 13.04 -12.08
N GLU A 26 18.44 12.93 -10.75
CA GLU A 26 18.25 11.61 -10.14
C GLU A 26 17.02 11.00 -10.78
N PRO A 27 17.07 9.71 -11.20
CA PRO A 27 15.96 9.09 -11.88
C PRO A 27 14.71 9.34 -11.04
N VAL A 28 13.81 10.17 -11.56
CA VAL A 28 12.59 10.54 -10.86
C VAL A 28 11.87 9.22 -10.65
N ASP A 29 11.62 8.87 -9.39
CA ASP A 29 10.72 7.77 -9.05
C ASP A 29 9.31 8.19 -9.51
N GLY A 30 9.02 7.96 -10.78
CA GLY A 30 7.78 8.36 -11.43
C GLY A 30 6.58 7.73 -10.73
N TYR A 31 6.74 6.51 -10.21
CA TYR A 31 5.71 5.85 -9.42
C TYR A 31 5.38 6.65 -8.14
N ALA A 32 6.41 7.10 -7.40
CA ALA A 32 6.21 7.95 -6.23
C ALA A 32 5.51 9.27 -6.56
N ALA A 33 5.81 9.86 -7.72
CA ALA A 33 5.13 11.07 -8.19
C ALA A 33 3.64 10.81 -8.45
N GLU A 34 3.29 9.70 -9.09
CA GLU A 34 1.88 9.34 -9.37
C GLU A 34 1.10 9.08 -8.07
N VAL A 35 1.60 8.25 -7.16
CA VAL A 35 0.93 7.98 -5.87
C VAL A 35 0.73 9.26 -5.05
N SER A 36 1.69 10.19 -5.10
CA SER A 36 1.58 11.46 -4.36
C SER A 36 0.44 12.37 -4.87
N ARG A 37 0.03 12.23 -6.14
CA ARG A 37 -1.09 13.02 -6.72
C ARG A 37 -2.42 12.67 -6.07
N ASP A 38 -2.59 11.42 -5.65
CA ASP A 38 -3.81 10.92 -5.04
C ASP A 38 -3.95 11.32 -3.56
N LYS A 39 -2.89 11.88 -2.96
CA LYS A 39 -2.83 12.31 -1.55
C LYS A 39 -3.34 11.22 -0.59
N PRO A 40 -2.77 10.00 -0.64
CA PRO A 40 -3.21 8.92 0.23
C PRO A 40 -2.98 9.26 1.71
N THR A 41 -3.85 8.74 2.58
CA THR A 41 -3.73 8.86 4.05
C THR A 41 -2.34 8.42 4.52
N ALA A 42 -1.89 7.26 4.05
CA ALA A 42 -0.54 6.76 4.26
C ALA A 42 -0.08 5.92 3.07
N TRP A 43 1.23 5.97 2.82
CA TRP A 43 1.91 5.05 1.92
C TRP A 43 3.39 5.02 2.26
N TRP A 44 4.04 3.89 2.01
CA TRP A 44 5.43 3.67 2.37
C TRP A 44 6.25 3.30 1.15
N ARG A 45 7.46 3.86 1.10
CA ARG A 45 8.51 3.43 0.18
C ARG A 45 9.63 2.83 1.01
N PHE A 46 10.20 1.77 0.46
CA PHE A 46 11.26 1.00 1.12
C PHE A 46 12.63 1.22 0.46
N ASP A 47 12.74 2.29 -0.33
CA ASP A 47 13.94 2.73 -1.05
C ASP A 47 15.13 3.00 -0.12
N SER A 48 14.89 3.42 1.11
CA SER A 48 15.87 3.46 2.19
C SER A 48 15.64 2.31 3.18
N PRO A 49 16.58 1.36 3.36
CA PRO A 49 16.42 0.21 4.25
C PRO A 49 16.69 0.59 5.72
N ARG A 50 16.07 1.67 6.20
CA ARG A 50 16.21 2.17 7.57
C ARG A 50 14.83 2.32 8.20
N ALA A 51 14.62 1.58 9.28
CA ALA A 51 13.41 1.66 10.08
C ALA A 51 13.51 2.79 11.14
N PRO A 52 12.36 3.34 11.59
CA PRO A 52 11.02 3.11 11.04
C PRO A 52 10.87 3.70 9.63
N PHE A 53 10.03 3.08 8.80
CA PHE A 53 9.71 3.60 7.46
C PHE A 53 8.72 4.75 7.60
N THR A 54 9.13 5.96 7.22
CA THR A 54 8.26 7.14 7.26
C THR A 54 7.12 7.00 6.24
N SER A 55 5.88 7.22 6.69
CA SER A 55 4.74 7.42 5.76
C SER A 55 4.96 8.70 4.96
N ARG A 56 4.72 8.63 3.66
CA ARG A 56 4.75 9.77 2.73
C ARG A 56 3.34 10.33 2.46
N GLY A 57 2.33 9.83 3.17
CA GLY A 57 0.94 10.26 3.03
C GLY A 57 0.63 11.56 3.75
N THR A 58 -0.65 11.90 3.84
CA THR A 58 -1.12 13.08 4.58
C THR A 58 -0.98 12.91 6.10
N GLU A 59 -0.88 11.66 6.58
CA GLU A 59 -0.78 11.32 7.99
C GLU A 59 0.59 10.73 8.36
N GLY A 60 1.06 11.12 9.55
CA GLY A 60 2.32 10.67 10.15
C GLY A 60 2.21 9.26 10.73
N LEU A 61 2.09 8.25 9.87
CA LEU A 61 1.90 6.85 10.24
C LEU A 61 3.16 6.00 9.93
N PRO A 62 4.24 6.09 10.73
CA PRO A 62 5.46 5.32 10.46
C PRO A 62 5.25 3.81 10.64
N ALA A 63 5.86 3.01 9.76
CA ALA A 63 5.81 1.56 9.82
C ALA A 63 7.10 1.00 10.44
N THR A 64 6.98 0.23 11.52
CA THR A 64 8.10 -0.36 12.25
C THR A 64 8.19 -1.86 12.00
N PRO A 65 9.30 -2.39 11.47
CA PRO A 65 9.43 -3.82 11.25
C PRO A 65 9.59 -4.60 12.56
N THR A 66 9.04 -5.81 12.60
CA THR A 66 9.49 -6.81 13.57
C THR A 66 10.93 -7.26 13.26
N GLN A 67 11.58 -7.94 14.21
CA GLN A 67 13.03 -8.18 14.18
C GLN A 67 13.54 -8.94 12.95
N SER A 68 12.72 -9.80 12.32
CA SER A 68 13.15 -10.67 11.21
C SER A 68 12.79 -10.18 9.81
N VAL A 69 12.21 -8.98 9.66
CA VAL A 69 11.87 -8.42 8.35
C VAL A 69 13.15 -8.19 7.53
N GLN A 70 13.18 -8.68 6.29
CA GLN A 70 14.29 -8.43 5.38
C GLN A 70 14.18 -7.01 4.79
N LEU A 71 15.00 -6.09 5.25
CA LEU A 71 15.04 -4.72 4.70
C LEU A 71 15.89 -4.67 3.42
N GLY A 72 15.44 -3.87 2.46
CA GLY A 72 16.24 -3.51 1.29
C GLY A 72 16.39 -4.59 0.23
N ALA A 73 15.45 -5.55 0.19
CA ALA A 73 15.31 -6.50 -0.91
C ALA A 73 15.07 -5.77 -2.24
N ALA A 74 15.30 -6.44 -3.37
CA ALA A 74 15.07 -5.83 -4.67
C ALA A 74 13.57 -5.67 -4.92
N GLY A 75 13.12 -4.44 -5.18
CA GLY A 75 11.73 -4.15 -5.57
C GLY A 75 11.51 -4.21 -7.09
N PRO A 76 10.32 -3.79 -7.58
CA PRO A 76 10.07 -3.59 -9.00
C PRO A 76 11.07 -2.60 -9.61
N ARG A 77 11.68 -2.92 -10.75
CA ARG A 77 12.71 -2.11 -11.42
C ARG A 77 12.57 -2.08 -12.94
N PRO A 78 13.13 -1.07 -13.62
CA PRO A 78 13.27 -1.06 -15.08
C PRO A 78 14.03 -2.30 -15.59
N ARG A 79 13.79 -2.76 -16.82
CA ARG A 79 12.88 -2.20 -17.85
C ARG A 79 11.41 -2.62 -17.72
N PHE A 80 11.09 -3.61 -16.87
CA PHE A 80 9.74 -4.15 -16.76
C PHE A 80 8.80 -3.25 -15.95
N TYR A 81 9.34 -2.49 -15.00
CA TYR A 81 8.60 -1.55 -14.18
C TYR A 81 9.19 -0.14 -14.37
N PRO A 82 8.88 0.51 -15.51
CA PRO A 82 9.60 1.70 -15.98
C PRO A 82 9.44 2.93 -15.10
N LEU A 83 8.38 3.00 -14.29
CA LEU A 83 8.13 4.11 -13.37
C LEU A 83 8.96 4.04 -12.09
N PHE A 84 9.61 2.92 -11.80
CA PHE A 84 10.42 2.75 -10.59
C PHE A 84 11.88 3.13 -10.84
N ALA A 85 12.54 3.63 -9.79
CA ALA A 85 13.98 3.87 -9.82
C ALA A 85 14.78 2.57 -10.06
N PRO A 86 15.94 2.61 -10.76
CA PRO A 86 16.81 1.43 -10.95
C PRO A 86 17.28 0.79 -9.64
N THR A 87 17.35 1.58 -8.57
CA THR A 87 17.76 1.15 -7.22
C THR A 87 16.58 0.86 -6.30
N ASN A 88 15.33 0.83 -6.82
CA ASN A 88 14.14 0.61 -6.02
C ASN A 88 14.24 -0.65 -5.16
N ARG A 89 13.77 -0.54 -3.91
CA ARG A 89 13.85 -1.59 -2.90
C ARG A 89 12.46 -1.94 -2.37
N SER A 90 12.39 -3.07 -1.70
CA SER A 90 11.22 -3.62 -1.04
C SER A 90 11.60 -4.16 0.35
N VAL A 91 10.58 -4.60 1.08
CA VAL A 91 10.74 -5.45 2.28
C VAL A 91 10.38 -6.89 1.92
N GLY A 92 11.16 -7.83 2.42
CA GLY A 92 10.86 -9.26 2.36
C GLY A 92 10.21 -9.72 3.66
N LEU A 93 9.11 -10.45 3.54
CA LEU A 93 8.38 -11.03 4.65
C LEU A 93 8.43 -12.56 4.57
N SER A 94 8.75 -13.21 5.68
CA SER A 94 8.82 -14.67 5.84
C SER A 94 7.47 -15.30 6.18
N GLY A 95 6.49 -14.49 6.60
CA GLY A 95 5.14 -14.90 6.98
C GLY A 95 4.89 -14.98 8.49
N SER A 96 5.95 -14.94 9.30
CA SER A 96 5.84 -14.71 10.76
C SER A 96 6.20 -13.27 11.16
N ASP A 97 6.79 -12.51 10.25
CA ASP A 97 7.13 -11.11 10.40
C ASP A 97 6.13 -10.19 9.70
N HIS A 98 6.19 -8.92 10.05
CA HIS A 98 5.33 -7.87 9.52
C HIS A 98 5.93 -6.51 9.86
N LEU A 99 5.37 -5.46 9.25
CA LEU A 99 5.53 -4.10 9.72
C LEU A 99 4.33 -3.77 10.59
N VAL A 100 4.54 -2.99 11.65
CA VAL A 100 3.51 -2.48 12.55
C VAL A 100 3.34 -1.00 12.32
N VAL A 101 2.10 -0.56 12.12
CA VAL A 101 1.72 0.85 12.13
C VAL A 101 0.77 1.05 13.30
N ALA A 102 1.20 1.85 14.28
CA ALA A 102 0.40 2.17 15.44
C ALA A 102 -0.83 2.99 15.04
N ASP A 103 -1.98 2.65 15.61
CA ASP A 103 -3.17 3.45 15.47
C ASP A 103 -3.10 4.70 16.37
N PRO A 104 -3.34 5.92 15.85
CA PRO A 104 -3.34 7.16 16.63
C PRO A 104 -4.37 7.24 17.77
N GLY A 105 -5.37 6.36 17.80
CA GLY A 105 -6.45 6.31 18.78
C GLY A 105 -7.80 6.72 18.19
N ASN A 106 -8.76 7.04 19.06
CA ASN A 106 -10.15 7.27 18.66
C ASN A 106 -10.30 8.33 17.54
N ASN A 107 -11.10 8.01 16.53
CA ASN A 107 -11.34 8.84 15.35
C ASN A 107 -10.05 9.05 14.54
N SER A 108 -9.17 8.04 14.51
CA SER A 108 -7.98 8.10 13.68
C SER A 108 -8.36 8.11 12.20
N PRO A 109 -7.45 8.53 11.30
CA PRO A 109 -7.61 8.37 9.86
C PRO A 109 -7.74 6.91 9.39
N LEU A 110 -7.63 5.92 10.29
CA LEU A 110 -7.74 4.49 10.02
C LEU A 110 -9.06 3.89 10.53
N ASP A 111 -9.88 4.67 11.23
CA ASP A 111 -11.16 4.28 11.80
C ASP A 111 -12.31 4.41 10.77
N PHE A 112 -12.31 3.55 9.77
CA PHE A 112 -13.37 3.52 8.75
C PHE A 112 -14.70 3.03 9.36
N THR A 113 -15.79 3.75 9.10
CA THR A 113 -17.15 3.39 9.48
C THR A 113 -18.10 3.42 8.28
N ASN A 114 -19.42 3.34 8.53
CA ASN A 114 -20.41 3.27 7.48
C ASN A 114 -20.36 4.49 6.55
N GLY A 115 -20.34 4.26 5.24
CA GLY A 115 -20.29 5.32 4.22
C GLY A 115 -18.88 5.80 3.88
N ASP A 116 -17.86 5.43 4.65
CA ASP A 116 -16.48 5.79 4.35
C ASP A 116 -15.94 4.98 3.16
N ALA A 117 -15.12 5.64 2.35
CA ALA A 117 -14.42 5.02 1.23
C ALA A 117 -13.01 4.63 1.65
N ILE A 118 -12.61 3.41 1.30
CA ILE A 118 -11.24 2.91 1.48
C ILE A 118 -10.69 2.46 0.13
N THR A 119 -9.43 2.79 -0.13
CA THR A 119 -8.63 2.20 -1.20
C THR A 119 -7.35 1.65 -0.59
N LEU A 120 -7.06 0.38 -0.85
CA LEU A 120 -5.84 -0.30 -0.41
C LEU A 120 -5.14 -0.81 -1.65
N GLU A 121 -3.83 -0.54 -1.75
CA GLU A 121 -3.03 -1.01 -2.87
C GLU A 121 -1.61 -1.37 -2.45
N ALA A 122 -0.97 -2.26 -3.21
CA ALA A 122 0.40 -2.68 -3.00
C ALA A 122 1.02 -3.25 -4.27
N TRP A 123 2.34 -3.17 -4.35
CA TRP A 123 3.13 -4.03 -5.23
C TRP A 123 3.60 -5.25 -4.46
N VAL A 124 3.32 -6.44 -4.98
CA VAL A 124 3.63 -7.72 -4.33
C VAL A 124 4.40 -8.63 -5.27
N GLN A 125 5.36 -9.39 -4.72
CA GLN A 125 6.01 -10.51 -5.38
C GLN A 125 5.96 -11.68 -4.41
N LEU A 126 5.50 -12.84 -4.88
CA LEU A 126 5.21 -13.99 -4.03
C LEU A 126 5.90 -15.23 -4.56
N ASN A 127 6.61 -15.95 -3.70
CA ASN A 127 7.31 -17.18 -4.08
C ASN A 127 6.36 -18.39 -4.19
N ARG A 128 5.36 -18.48 -3.30
CA ARG A 128 4.40 -19.59 -3.27
C ARG A 128 3.09 -19.19 -2.61
N ILE A 129 2.00 -19.84 -3.00
CA ILE A 129 0.74 -19.84 -2.27
C ILE A 129 0.07 -21.21 -2.43
N THR A 130 -0.44 -21.78 -1.34
CA THR A 130 -1.23 -23.00 -1.40
C THR A 130 -2.72 -22.67 -1.50
N SER A 131 -3.53 -23.59 -2.03
CA SER A 131 -4.98 -23.43 -2.02
C SER A 131 -5.48 -23.20 -0.60
N ASP A 132 -6.43 -22.28 -0.46
CA ASP A 132 -7.06 -21.86 0.80
C ASP A 132 -6.17 -21.10 1.78
N GLN A 133 -4.88 -20.92 1.48
CA GLN A 133 -4.03 -20.00 2.21
C GLN A 133 -4.52 -18.56 2.03
N ASN A 134 -4.54 -17.80 3.13
CA ASN A 134 -4.79 -16.36 3.12
C ASN A 134 -3.56 -15.66 3.67
N ILE A 135 -2.96 -14.77 2.88
CA ILE A 135 -1.76 -14.01 3.22
C ILE A 135 -2.18 -12.55 3.39
N TYR A 136 -1.86 -11.95 4.54
CA TYR A 136 -2.08 -10.52 4.75
C TYR A 136 -1.04 -9.72 3.95
N VAL A 137 -1.52 -8.72 3.22
CA VAL A 137 -0.68 -7.71 2.59
C VAL A 137 -0.64 -6.47 3.47
N ILE A 138 -1.82 -6.03 3.93
CA ILE A 138 -2.01 -5.01 4.96
C ILE A 138 -3.40 -5.21 5.58
N GLY A 139 -3.55 -4.96 6.89
CA GLY A 139 -4.87 -4.99 7.51
C GLY A 139 -4.87 -4.49 8.94
N LYS A 140 -5.96 -3.84 9.34
CA LYS A 140 -6.18 -3.34 10.70
C LYS A 140 -6.96 -4.35 11.54
N GLY A 141 -6.47 -4.59 12.75
CA GLY A 141 -7.09 -5.48 13.73
C GLY A 141 -6.73 -6.94 13.55
N ARG A 142 -7.25 -7.78 14.47
CA ARG A 142 -6.96 -9.21 14.59
C ARG A 142 -5.50 -9.49 14.96
N THR A 143 -4.84 -8.56 15.66
CA THR A 143 -3.43 -8.66 16.07
C THR A 143 -3.22 -9.64 17.23
N ASN A 144 -4.27 -9.89 18.02
CA ASN A 144 -4.21 -10.57 19.33
C ASN A 144 -3.37 -9.82 20.37
N ASN A 145 -3.16 -8.52 20.19
CA ASN A 145 -2.55 -7.66 21.19
C ASN A 145 -3.39 -7.67 22.49
N ARG A 146 -2.71 -7.50 23.63
CA ARG A 146 -3.39 -7.47 24.94
C ARG A 146 -4.41 -6.32 24.97
N GLY A 147 -5.66 -6.66 25.30
CA GLY A 147 -6.77 -5.70 25.36
C GLY A 147 -7.58 -5.62 24.07
N GLN A 148 -7.13 -6.23 22.98
CA GLN A 148 -7.86 -6.29 21.72
C GLN A 148 -8.73 -7.54 21.64
N LYS A 149 -9.87 -7.45 20.95
CA LYS A 149 -10.76 -8.60 20.72
C LYS A 149 -10.15 -9.48 19.61
N PRO A 150 -10.00 -10.80 19.77
CA PRO A 150 -9.31 -11.64 18.77
C PRO A 150 -9.90 -11.67 17.36
N GLU A 151 -11.17 -11.28 17.20
CA GLU A 151 -11.91 -11.35 15.94
C GLU A 151 -12.19 -9.98 15.31
N ASN A 152 -11.65 -8.89 15.86
CA ASN A 152 -11.88 -7.50 15.45
C ASN A 152 -11.27 -7.09 14.10
N GLN A 153 -11.36 -7.91 13.05
CA GLN A 153 -10.86 -7.49 11.74
C GLN A 153 -11.64 -6.28 11.22
N ASN A 154 -11.05 -5.09 11.28
CA ASN A 154 -11.65 -3.88 10.74
C ASN A 154 -11.61 -3.92 9.22
N TRP A 155 -10.42 -4.01 8.62
CA TRP A 155 -10.26 -4.18 7.17
C TRP A 155 -8.95 -4.90 6.86
N ALA A 156 -8.88 -5.59 5.73
CA ALA A 156 -7.65 -6.22 5.25
C ALA A 156 -7.65 -6.39 3.73
N LEU A 157 -6.53 -6.02 3.11
CA LEU A 157 -6.14 -6.47 1.77
C LEU A 157 -5.23 -7.70 1.91
N ARG A 158 -5.58 -8.75 1.20
CA ARG A 158 -4.97 -10.06 1.30
C ARG A 158 -4.81 -10.71 -0.06
N LEU A 159 -4.03 -11.78 -0.09
CA LEU A 159 -4.01 -12.75 -1.18
C LEU A 159 -4.63 -14.06 -0.70
N SER A 160 -5.57 -14.61 -1.46
CA SER A 160 -6.16 -15.92 -1.24
C SER A 160 -5.70 -16.90 -2.32
N GLY A 161 -5.16 -18.04 -1.89
CA GLY A 161 -4.73 -19.10 -2.79
C GLY A 161 -5.91 -19.87 -3.39
N ARG A 162 -5.98 -19.91 -4.72
CA ARG A 162 -7.03 -20.61 -5.48
C ARG A 162 -6.43 -21.27 -6.71
N GLN A 163 -6.43 -22.60 -6.74
CA GLN A 163 -5.97 -23.38 -7.90
C GLN A 163 -4.55 -22.96 -8.35
N GLY A 164 -3.63 -22.76 -7.39
CA GLY A 164 -2.25 -22.34 -7.66
C GLY A 164 -2.05 -20.86 -8.01
N THR A 165 -3.11 -20.05 -8.04
CA THR A 165 -3.02 -18.59 -8.24
C THR A 165 -3.22 -17.83 -6.92
N ALA A 166 -2.59 -16.67 -6.81
CA ALA A 166 -2.83 -15.69 -5.75
C ALA A 166 -3.90 -14.70 -6.21
N ARG A 167 -5.08 -14.74 -5.58
CA ARG A 167 -6.21 -13.86 -5.91
C ARG A 167 -6.37 -12.78 -4.86
N ILE A 168 -6.69 -11.57 -5.30
CA ILE A 168 -6.97 -10.44 -4.40
C ILE A 168 -8.14 -10.81 -3.49
N SER A 169 -8.02 -10.50 -2.20
CA SER A 169 -9.01 -10.81 -1.18
C SER A 169 -9.17 -9.61 -0.25
N PHE A 170 -10.39 -9.10 -0.14
CA PHE A 170 -10.74 -8.05 0.82
C PHE A 170 -11.54 -8.67 1.97
N LEU A 171 -11.24 -8.31 3.22
CA LEU A 171 -11.95 -8.82 4.39
C LEU A 171 -12.22 -7.70 5.39
N PHE A 172 -13.44 -7.67 5.92
CA PHE A 172 -13.77 -6.97 7.15
C PHE A 172 -14.73 -7.80 8.01
N ARG A 173 -14.98 -7.34 9.23
CA ARG A 173 -16.00 -7.89 10.12
C ARG A 173 -16.96 -6.80 10.55
N ASN A 174 -18.25 -7.10 10.65
CA ASN A 174 -19.25 -6.09 11.03
C ASN A 174 -19.08 -5.60 12.46
N ALA A 175 -19.58 -4.38 12.72
CA ALA A 175 -19.49 -3.68 14.00
C ALA A 175 -20.05 -4.46 15.19
N GLY A 176 -21.03 -5.34 14.97
CA GLY A 176 -21.57 -6.20 16.02
C GLY A 176 -20.51 -7.13 16.64
N ASN A 177 -19.48 -7.49 15.88
CA ASN A 177 -18.32 -8.30 16.27
C ASN A 177 -18.66 -9.41 17.28
N ARG A 178 -19.69 -10.21 16.98
CA ARG A 178 -20.18 -11.26 17.88
C ARG A 178 -19.18 -12.40 17.91
N ALA A 179 -18.80 -12.87 19.10
CA ALA A 179 -17.81 -13.92 19.24
C ALA A 179 -18.23 -15.20 18.50
N SER A 180 -17.30 -15.76 17.72
CA SER A 180 -17.45 -17.02 16.97
C SER A 180 -18.54 -17.02 15.90
N VAL A 181 -19.07 -15.85 15.52
CA VAL A 181 -20.06 -15.76 14.43
C VAL A 181 -19.36 -15.59 13.10
N ARG A 182 -19.28 -16.67 12.30
CA ARG A 182 -18.62 -16.65 11.00
C ARG A 182 -19.30 -15.68 10.00
N GLY A 183 -20.62 -15.53 10.11
CA GLY A 183 -21.41 -14.64 9.27
C GLY A 183 -21.13 -13.14 9.46
N ASP A 184 -20.44 -12.75 10.53
CA ASP A 184 -20.04 -11.36 10.73
C ASP A 184 -18.80 -11.00 9.90
N TYR A 185 -18.06 -11.98 9.33
CA TYR A 185 -16.97 -11.71 8.39
C TYR A 185 -17.51 -11.56 6.97
N HIS A 186 -17.06 -10.53 6.26
CA HIS A 186 -17.40 -10.25 4.88
C HIS A 186 -16.13 -10.30 4.06
N ARG A 187 -16.01 -11.32 3.21
CA ARG A 187 -14.83 -11.49 2.37
C ARG A 187 -15.20 -11.48 0.92
N TRP A 188 -14.51 -10.66 0.15
CA TRP A 188 -14.55 -10.69 -1.29
C TRP A 188 -13.28 -11.34 -1.82
N ILE A 189 -13.40 -12.18 -2.85
CA ILE A 189 -12.25 -12.80 -3.52
C ILE A 189 -12.38 -12.58 -5.03
N ALA A 190 -11.30 -12.13 -5.66
CA ALA A 190 -11.23 -11.98 -7.11
C ALA A 190 -11.44 -13.33 -7.84
N SER A 191 -12.03 -13.28 -9.04
CA SER A 191 -12.27 -14.46 -9.87
C SER A 191 -11.02 -14.97 -10.56
N SER A 192 -10.03 -14.09 -10.77
CA SER A 192 -8.70 -14.40 -11.31
C SER A 192 -7.61 -13.87 -10.39
N GLY A 193 -6.37 -14.25 -10.68
CA GLY A 193 -5.19 -13.87 -9.92
C GLY A 193 -3.93 -14.12 -10.73
N PHE A 194 -2.78 -13.93 -10.10
CA PHE A 194 -1.47 -14.14 -10.72
C PHE A 194 -0.80 -15.41 -10.19
N GLN A 195 0.15 -15.95 -10.95
CA GLN A 195 0.96 -17.09 -10.49
C GLN A 195 2.11 -16.59 -9.61
N PRO A 196 2.42 -17.26 -8.49
CA PRO A 196 3.65 -17.00 -7.76
C PRO A 196 4.88 -17.14 -8.67
N GLY A 197 5.88 -16.28 -8.46
CA GLY A 197 7.05 -16.21 -9.32
C GLY A 197 7.89 -14.97 -9.06
N GLN A 198 8.74 -14.63 -10.03
CA GLN A 198 9.70 -13.52 -9.93
C GLN A 198 9.09 -12.15 -10.32
N ALA A 199 7.88 -12.14 -10.91
CA ALA A 199 7.22 -10.92 -11.31
C ALA A 199 6.61 -10.21 -10.09
N TRP A 200 6.73 -8.89 -10.08
CA TRP A 200 5.94 -7.99 -9.25
C TRP A 200 4.59 -7.72 -9.91
N HIS A 201 3.54 -7.75 -9.10
CA HIS A 201 2.17 -7.45 -9.49
C HIS A 201 1.64 -6.30 -8.65
N HIS A 202 0.91 -5.38 -9.27
CA HIS A 202 0.15 -4.36 -8.56
C HIS A 202 -1.22 -4.93 -8.23
N ILE A 203 -1.64 -4.79 -6.99
CA ILE A 203 -2.96 -5.20 -6.52
C ILE A 203 -3.63 -4.02 -5.84
N ALA A 204 -4.91 -3.85 -6.08
CA ALA A 204 -5.70 -2.84 -5.40
C ALA A 204 -7.15 -3.28 -5.17
N VAL A 205 -7.76 -2.73 -4.12
CA VAL A 205 -9.20 -2.75 -3.89
C VAL A 205 -9.67 -1.36 -3.50
N SER A 206 -10.87 -0.99 -3.96
CA SER A 206 -11.59 0.18 -3.47
C SER A 206 -13.00 -0.23 -3.05
N TYR A 207 -13.48 0.30 -1.93
CA TYR A 207 -14.78 -0.04 -1.35
C TYR A 207 -15.36 1.13 -0.57
N VAL A 208 -16.69 1.23 -0.55
CA VAL A 208 -17.42 2.12 0.34
C VAL A 208 -18.22 1.26 1.32
N PHE A 209 -17.89 1.36 2.62
CA PHE A 209 -18.60 0.60 3.65
C PHE A 209 -20.09 0.94 3.64
N GLY A 210 -20.92 -0.08 3.83
CA GLY A 210 -22.38 0.04 3.70
C GLY A 210 -22.92 0.01 2.28
N LYS A 211 -22.08 0.08 1.25
CA LYS A 211 -22.48 0.03 -0.16
C LYS A 211 -21.93 -1.25 -0.80
N PRO A 212 -22.60 -2.41 -0.64
CA PRO A 212 -22.04 -3.71 -0.98
C PRO A 212 -21.64 -3.89 -2.46
N ASP A 213 -22.28 -3.15 -3.37
CA ASP A 213 -22.00 -3.18 -4.81
C ASP A 213 -20.87 -2.23 -5.24
N SER A 214 -20.30 -1.47 -4.31
CA SER A 214 -19.24 -0.49 -4.60
C SER A 214 -17.86 -1.11 -4.77
N LEU A 215 -17.65 -2.36 -4.33
CA LEU A 215 -16.32 -2.95 -4.33
C LEU A 215 -15.77 -3.10 -5.75
N ARG A 216 -14.54 -2.63 -5.96
CA ARG A 216 -13.76 -2.78 -7.19
C ARG A 216 -12.40 -3.36 -6.85
N GLY A 217 -11.96 -4.37 -7.59
CA GLY A 217 -10.61 -4.92 -7.51
C GLY A 217 -9.84 -4.63 -8.79
N TYR A 218 -8.52 -4.46 -8.67
CA TYR A 218 -7.62 -4.23 -9.80
C TYR A 218 -6.36 -5.10 -9.67
N LEU A 219 -6.00 -5.78 -10.75
CA LEU A 219 -4.77 -6.55 -10.88
C LEU A 219 -3.96 -5.97 -12.03
N ASP A 220 -2.75 -5.51 -11.75
CA ASP A 220 -1.85 -4.88 -12.71
C ASP A 220 -2.50 -3.70 -13.46
N GLY A 221 -3.32 -2.93 -12.76
CA GLY A 221 -4.08 -1.79 -13.30
C GLY A 221 -5.40 -2.17 -13.99
N GLU A 222 -5.64 -3.45 -14.27
CA GLU A 222 -6.83 -3.92 -14.96
C GLU A 222 -7.94 -4.31 -13.96
N PRO A 223 -9.21 -3.94 -14.22
CA PRO A 223 -10.32 -4.30 -13.34
C PRO A 223 -10.52 -5.82 -13.31
N VAL A 224 -10.76 -6.37 -12.12
CA VAL A 224 -11.03 -7.79 -11.91
C VAL A 224 -12.35 -8.01 -11.18
N ALA A 225 -13.15 -8.93 -11.70
CA ALA A 225 -14.39 -9.36 -11.07
C ALA A 225 -14.11 -10.22 -9.82
N GLY A 226 -15.14 -10.47 -9.02
CA GLY A 226 -15.02 -11.36 -7.87
C GLY A 226 -16.33 -11.52 -7.13
N THR A 227 -16.29 -12.32 -6.07
CA THR A 227 -17.49 -12.75 -5.33
C THR A 227 -17.30 -12.58 -3.84
N TRP A 228 -18.39 -12.19 -3.17
CA TRP A 228 -18.46 -12.22 -1.72
C TRP A 228 -18.74 -13.64 -1.22
N ASP A 229 -17.98 -14.10 -0.24
CA ASP A 229 -18.22 -15.31 0.55
C ASP A 229 -18.36 -14.96 2.04
N LEU A 230 -18.41 -15.98 2.92
CA LEU A 230 -18.71 -15.84 4.35
C LEU A 230 -20.08 -15.18 4.59
N GLY A 231 -20.13 -14.03 5.25
CA GLY A 231 -21.34 -13.22 5.46
C GLY A 231 -21.88 -12.55 4.20
N GLY A 232 -21.17 -12.62 3.07
CA GLY A 232 -21.64 -12.10 1.79
C GLY A 232 -21.58 -10.58 1.70
N LYS A 233 -22.45 -10.00 0.88
CA LYS A 233 -22.65 -8.54 0.79
C LYS A 233 -23.37 -8.04 2.04
N THR A 234 -23.02 -6.84 2.52
CA THR A 234 -23.67 -6.25 3.70
C THR A 234 -23.77 -4.73 3.60
N THR A 235 -24.75 -4.17 4.30
CA THR A 235 -24.88 -2.73 4.56
C THR A 235 -24.43 -2.35 5.98
N GLU A 236 -23.98 -3.33 6.78
CA GLU A 236 -23.46 -3.10 8.13
C GLU A 236 -22.06 -2.46 8.07
N PRO A 237 -21.73 -1.55 9.01
CA PRO A 237 -20.38 -0.99 9.12
C PRO A 237 -19.37 -2.03 9.61
N PRO A 238 -18.06 -1.79 9.38
CA PRO A 238 -17.01 -2.62 9.97
C PRO A 238 -16.91 -2.38 11.48
N VAL A 239 -16.24 -3.29 12.18
CA VAL A 239 -15.77 -3.06 13.55
C VAL A 239 -14.76 -1.92 13.56
N VAL A 240 -14.91 -1.00 14.51
CA VAL A 240 -14.02 0.15 14.70
C VAL A 240 -13.40 0.07 16.09
N ASP A 241 -12.08 0.12 16.15
CA ASP A 241 -11.27 0.13 17.37
C ASP A 241 -9.85 0.63 17.09
N ASN A 242 -9.04 0.76 18.14
CA ASN A 242 -7.68 1.28 18.06
C ASN A 242 -6.63 0.15 17.96
N ASP A 243 -6.99 -1.00 17.39
CA ASP A 243 -6.00 -2.06 17.13
C ASP A 243 -5.05 -1.64 15.99
N GLU A 244 -3.84 -2.21 15.98
CA GLU A 244 -2.79 -1.80 15.05
C GLU A 244 -3.05 -2.32 13.62
N VAL A 245 -2.29 -1.77 12.67
CA VAL A 245 -2.17 -2.21 11.28
C VAL A 245 -0.87 -2.98 11.06
#